data_AF-A0A1P8FJR6-F1
#
_entry.id   AF-A0A1P8FJR6-F1
#
_cell.length_a   1.000
_cell.length_b   1.000
_cell.length_c   1.000
_cell.angle_alpha   90.00
_cell.angle_beta   90.00
_cell.angle_gamma   90.00
#
_symmetry.space_group_name_H-M   'P 1'
#
loop_
_entity.id
_entity.type
_entity.pdbx_description
1 polymer ?
#
loop_
_entity_poly.entity_id
_entity_poly.type
_entity_poly.pdbx_seq_one_letter_code
_entity_poly.pdbx_strand_id
1 'polypeptide(L)'
;MAIEFLVVKFPESRDVLADDSPVGKTNKTLLLPADEYEISLSGTGYTPASQDVILTGTSTQNPMVIAFSLATALTTGLTGAKAKTAKTRKAPKAKKAKPSTKKATTKKKAATKKKAATKKS
;
A
#
# COMPACT_ATOMS: atom_id res chain seq x y z
N MET A 1 -7.62 10.19 21.59
CA MET A 1 -7.80 9.57 20.27
C MET A 1 -9.13 8.83 20.30
N ALA A 2 -10.01 9.06 19.33
CA ALA A 2 -11.29 8.34 19.22
C ALA A 2 -11.09 7.08 18.37
N ILE A 3 -11.78 6.00 18.72
CA ILE A 3 -11.83 4.76 17.94
C ILE A 3 -13.11 4.77 17.11
N GLU A 4 -12.92 4.50 15.83
CA GLU A 4 -13.94 4.50 14.79
C GLU A 4 -14.17 3.07 14.27
N PHE A 5 -15.31 2.86 13.63
CA PHE A 5 -15.83 1.58 13.20
C PHE A 5 -15.97 1.57 11.68
N LEU A 6 -15.20 0.71 11.02
CA LEU A 6 -15.24 0.51 9.57
C LEU A 6 -15.71 -0.92 9.26
N VAL A 7 -16.59 -1.07 8.29
CA VAL A 7 -17.01 -2.37 7.74
C VAL A 7 -16.78 -2.35 6.23
N VAL A 8 -15.91 -3.24 5.77
CA VAL A 8 -15.60 -3.38 4.34
C VAL A 8 -16.38 -4.55 3.77
N LYS A 9 -17.35 -4.30 2.90
CA LYS A 9 -18.16 -5.35 2.25
C LYS A 9 -17.47 -5.87 0.99
N PHE A 10 -17.33 -7.18 0.91
CA PHE A 10 -16.80 -7.88 -0.27
C PHE A 10 -17.39 -9.31 -0.33
N PRO A 11 -17.74 -9.87 -1.50
CA PRO A 11 -18.31 -11.22 -1.59
C PRO A 11 -17.40 -12.33 -1.05
N GLU A 12 -16.08 -12.13 -1.02
CA GLU A 12 -15.11 -13.09 -0.46
C GLU A 12 -14.51 -12.61 0.87
N SER A 13 -13.90 -13.52 1.62
CA SER A 13 -13.10 -13.15 2.79
C SER A 13 -11.68 -12.79 2.37
N ARG A 14 -11.32 -11.51 2.47
CA ARG A 14 -9.98 -10.99 2.14
C ARG A 14 -9.44 -10.13 3.26
N ASP A 15 -8.12 -9.94 3.26
CA ASP A 15 -7.50 -9.03 4.21
C ASP A 15 -7.70 -7.59 3.72
N VAL A 16 -8.10 -6.72 4.64
CA VAL A 16 -8.26 -5.29 4.42
C VAL A 16 -6.96 -4.63 4.81
N LEU A 17 -6.44 -3.80 3.92
CA LEU A 17 -5.26 -2.98 4.11
C LEU A 17 -5.72 -1.52 4.28
N ALA A 18 -5.25 -0.84 5.30
CA ALA A 18 -5.36 0.62 5.45
C ALA A 18 -3.94 1.19 5.37
N ASP A 19 -3.69 2.08 4.42
CA ASP A 19 -2.35 2.64 4.15
C ASP A 19 -1.29 1.54 4.01
N ASP A 20 -1.58 0.55 3.16
CA ASP A 20 -0.77 -0.67 2.93
C ASP A 20 -0.58 -1.58 4.17
N SER A 21 -1.19 -1.27 5.31
CA SER A 21 -1.07 -2.05 6.55
C SER A 21 -2.29 -2.93 6.79
N PRO A 22 -2.13 -4.24 7.07
CA PRO A 22 -3.26 -5.12 7.32
C PRO A 22 -3.95 -4.79 8.64
N VAL A 23 -5.25 -4.48 8.55
CA VAL A 23 -6.07 -4.06 9.69
C VAL A 23 -7.11 -5.11 10.11
N GLY A 24 -7.42 -6.06 9.22
CA GLY A 24 -8.35 -7.15 9.51
C GLY A 24 -8.90 -7.79 8.24
N LYS A 25 -10.13 -8.31 8.31
CA LYS A 25 -10.78 -8.98 7.18
C LYS A 25 -12.05 -8.26 6.73
N THR A 26 -12.42 -8.47 5.47
CA THR A 26 -13.71 -8.04 4.91
C THR A 26 -14.88 -8.66 5.67
N ASN A 27 -16.02 -7.97 5.62
CA ASN A 27 -17.28 -8.27 6.28
C ASN A 27 -17.20 -8.35 7.81
N LYS A 28 -16.14 -7.81 8.40
CA LYS A 28 -15.97 -7.67 9.85
C LYS A 28 -15.87 -6.20 10.22
N THR A 29 -16.21 -5.91 11.47
CA THR A 29 -16.00 -4.61 12.08
C THR A 29 -14.51 -4.43 12.38
N LEU A 30 -13.92 -3.41 11.77
CA LEU A 30 -12.55 -2.97 11.96
C LEU A 30 -12.57 -1.76 12.91
N LEU A 31 -11.64 -1.76 13.85
CA LEU A 31 -11.46 -0.69 14.83
C LEU A 31 -10.21 0.08 14.45
N LEU A 32 -10.38 1.30 14.01
CA LEU A 32 -9.28 2.16 13.58
C LEU A 32 -9.39 3.52 14.27
N PRO A 33 -8.28 4.20 14.54
CA PRO A 33 -8.32 5.60 14.97
C PRO A 33 -9.08 6.48 13.99
N ALA A 34 -9.60 7.61 14.45
CA ALA A 34 -10.16 8.63 13.57
C ALA A 34 -9.05 9.29 12.74
N ASP A 35 -8.96 8.96 11.45
CA ASP A 35 -7.98 9.50 10.50
C ASP A 35 -8.46 9.32 9.05
N GLU A 36 -7.68 9.80 8.09
CA GLU A 36 -7.84 9.52 6.66
C GLU A 36 -7.03 8.27 6.27
N TYR A 37 -7.68 7.31 5.61
CA TYR A 37 -7.07 6.05 5.21
C TYR A 37 -7.27 5.76 3.73
N GLU A 38 -6.25 5.24 3.07
CA GLU A 38 -6.39 4.56 1.78
C GLU A 38 -6.74 3.08 2.04
N ILE A 39 -7.99 2.69 1.76
CA ILE A 39 -8.45 1.32 1.97
C ILE A 39 -8.30 0.49 0.68
N SER A 40 -7.61 -0.63 0.77
CA SER A 40 -7.47 -1.62 -0.30
C SER A 40 -7.65 -3.04 0.22
N LEU A 41 -7.79 -4.02 -0.69
CA LEU A 41 -7.92 -5.44 -0.34
C LEU A 41 -6.67 -6.21 -0.74
N SER A 42 -6.35 -7.29 -0.03
CA SER A 42 -5.26 -8.16 -0.47
C SER A 42 -5.60 -8.87 -1.80
N GLY A 43 -4.59 -9.00 -2.66
CA GLY A 43 -4.71 -9.65 -3.96
C GLY A 43 -5.21 -8.73 -5.08
N THR A 44 -5.83 -9.32 -6.10
CA THR A 44 -6.33 -8.62 -7.29
C THR A 44 -7.74 -9.10 -7.68
N GLY A 45 -8.33 -8.55 -8.74
CA GLY A 45 -9.63 -8.99 -9.26
C GLY A 45 -10.82 -8.38 -8.54
N TYR A 46 -10.66 -7.17 -7.98
CA TYR A 46 -11.74 -6.41 -7.36
C TYR A 46 -11.70 -4.95 -7.82
N THR A 47 -12.84 -4.27 -7.70
CA THR A 47 -13.01 -2.86 -8.02
C THR A 47 -13.79 -2.14 -6.91
N PRO A 48 -13.41 -0.92 -6.51
CA PRO A 48 -12.21 -0.18 -6.94
C PRO A 48 -10.90 -0.82 -6.45
N ALA A 49 -9.75 -0.42 -7.00
CA ALA A 49 -8.45 -0.96 -6.56
C ALA A 49 -8.04 -0.43 -5.16
N SER A 50 -8.36 0.82 -4.88
CA SER A 50 -8.26 1.43 -3.55
C SER A 50 -9.31 2.53 -3.41
N GLN A 51 -9.62 2.91 -2.18
CA GLN A 51 -10.60 3.94 -1.86
C GLN A 51 -10.14 4.77 -0.66
N ASP A 52 -10.04 6.09 -0.87
CA ASP A 52 -9.75 7.05 0.20
C ASP A 52 -11.00 7.28 1.05
N VAL A 53 -10.86 7.14 2.37
CA VAL A 53 -11.96 7.28 3.33
C VAL A 53 -11.49 8.11 4.52
N ILE A 54 -12.28 9.13 4.87
CA ILE A 54 -12.09 9.89 6.12
C ILE A 54 -12.92 9.20 7.19
N LEU A 55 -12.26 8.56 8.15
CA LEU A 55 -12.89 7.78 9.20
C LEU A 55 -13.15 8.67 10.42
N THR A 56 -14.39 9.10 10.60
CA THR A 56 -14.79 10.07 11.64
C THR A 56 -16.28 9.96 11.95
N GLY A 57 -16.65 10.10 13.23
CA GLY A 57 -18.05 10.20 13.66
C GLY A 57 -18.86 8.89 13.52
N THR A 58 -18.17 7.76 13.49
CA THR A 58 -18.73 6.42 13.37
C THR A 58 -18.91 5.77 14.75
N SER A 59 -19.77 4.77 14.83
CA SER A 59 -20.03 4.02 16.06
C SER A 59 -20.42 2.59 15.75
N THR A 60 -20.53 1.73 16.77
CA THR A 60 -21.02 0.35 16.61
C THR A 60 -22.41 0.28 15.94
N GLN A 61 -23.26 1.29 16.18
CA GLN A 61 -24.61 1.35 15.60
C GLN A 61 -24.61 1.93 14.18
N ASN A 62 -23.70 2.86 13.89
CA ASN A 62 -23.53 3.50 12.59
C ASN A 62 -22.06 3.43 12.16
N PRO A 63 -21.57 2.26 11.71
CA PRO A 63 -20.21 2.14 11.20
C PRO A 63 -20.10 2.78 9.81
N MET A 64 -18.89 3.21 9.44
CA MET A 64 -18.59 3.52 8.05
C MET A 64 -18.63 2.22 7.25
N VAL A 65 -19.37 2.20 6.14
CA VAL A 65 -19.48 1.02 5.28
C VAL A 65 -18.96 1.36 3.89
N ILE A 66 -17.96 0.61 3.44
CA ILE A 66 -17.45 0.68 2.07
C ILE A 66 -17.66 -0.67 1.38
N ALA A 67 -17.82 -0.65 0.06
CA ALA A 67 -18.12 -1.85 -0.71
C ALA A 67 -17.15 -2.01 -1.88
N PHE A 68 -16.57 -3.20 -1.99
CA PHE A 68 -15.80 -3.65 -3.13
C PHE A 68 -16.60 -4.72 -3.87
N SER A 69 -16.49 -4.73 -5.19
CA SER A 69 -17.09 -5.76 -6.05
C SER A 69 -15.99 -6.58 -6.74
N LEU A 70 -16.32 -7.80 -7.14
CA LEU A 70 -15.43 -8.58 -8.00
C LEU A 70 -15.31 -7.85 -9.33
N ALA A 71 -14.07 -7.72 -9.82
CA ALA A 71 -13.77 -7.23 -11.15
C ALA A 71 -14.21 -8.29 -12.16
N THR A 72 -15.51 -8.38 -12.40
CA THR A 72 -16.03 -9.09 -13.56
C THR A 72 -15.54 -8.32 -14.77
N ALA A 73 -14.94 -9.02 -15.73
CA ALA A 73 -14.43 -8.45 -16.96
C ALA A 73 -15.60 -7.95 -17.85
N LEU A 74 -16.26 -6.88 -17.41
CA LEU A 74 -17.23 -6.12 -18.17
C LEU A 74 -16.66 -4.71 -18.26
N THR A 75 -15.84 -4.55 -19.31
CA THR A 75 -15.75 -3.37 -20.16
C THR A 75 -16.05 -2.01 -19.51
N THR A 76 -14.98 -1.23 -19.34
CA THR A 76 -14.88 0.18 -19.72
C THR A 76 -16.09 1.07 -19.44
N GLY A 77 -16.07 1.82 -18.34
CA GLY A 77 -16.88 3.03 -18.23
C GLY A 77 -17.26 3.46 -16.81
N LEU A 78 -16.62 4.55 -16.38
CA LEU A 78 -17.12 5.57 -15.43
C LEU A 78 -17.00 5.30 -13.91
N THR A 79 -16.13 6.13 -13.32
CA THR A 79 -16.25 6.82 -12.01
C THR A 79 -16.08 5.97 -10.73
N GLY A 80 -15.10 6.20 -9.85
CA GLY A 80 -14.25 7.37 -9.63
C GLY A 80 -12.82 7.01 -9.23
N ALA A 81 -11.89 7.23 -10.16
CA ALA A 81 -10.52 7.55 -9.81
C ALA A 81 -10.50 9.02 -9.38
N LYS A 82 -10.56 9.30 -8.07
CA LYS A 82 -10.14 10.61 -7.55
C LYS A 82 -8.62 10.65 -7.42
N ALA A 83 -7.93 10.34 -8.52
CA ALA A 83 -6.53 10.64 -8.65
C ALA A 83 -6.38 12.15 -8.92
N LYS A 84 -5.89 12.88 -7.90
CA LYS A 84 -4.88 13.96 -7.94
C LYS A 84 -5.26 15.16 -7.08
N THR A 85 -4.46 15.40 -6.04
CA THR A 85 -3.61 16.61 -6.05
C THR A 85 -2.26 16.36 -5.39
N ALA A 86 -1.34 15.75 -6.13
CA ALA A 86 0.09 15.98 -5.91
C ALA A 86 0.37 17.46 -6.19
N LYS A 87 0.65 18.21 -5.12
CA LYS A 87 0.94 19.64 -5.19
C LYS A 87 2.31 19.84 -5.83
N THR A 88 2.28 20.31 -7.06
CA THR A 88 3.43 20.76 -7.85
C THR A 88 4.11 21.96 -7.20
N ARG A 89 5.40 21.82 -6.85
CA ARG A 89 6.32 22.97 -6.80
C ARG A 89 7.22 22.90 -8.03
N LYS A 90 6.98 23.85 -8.95
CA LYS A 90 7.80 24.14 -10.14
C LYS A 90 9.24 24.49 -9.73
N ALA A 91 10.22 23.97 -10.46
CA ALA A 91 11.43 24.71 -10.83
C ALA A 91 11.93 24.24 -12.22
N PRO A 92 12.46 25.13 -13.08
CA PRO A 92 12.46 24.97 -14.53
C PRO A 92 13.73 24.33 -15.14
N LYS A 93 13.56 23.82 -16.36
CA LYS A 93 14.57 23.25 -17.27
C LYS A 93 15.64 24.26 -17.74
N ALA A 94 16.89 23.81 -17.79
CA ALA A 94 18.00 24.21 -18.70
C ALA A 94 19.23 23.38 -18.30
N LYS A 95 20.13 22.82 -19.13
CA LYS A 95 20.48 22.87 -20.55
C LYS A 95 21.35 21.63 -20.88
N LYS A 96 21.43 21.30 -22.17
CA LYS A 96 22.25 20.25 -22.80
C LYS A 96 23.75 20.31 -22.44
N ALA A 97 24.40 19.14 -22.31
CA ALA A 97 25.71 18.82 -22.90
C ALA A 97 25.99 17.29 -22.86
N LYS A 98 26.23 16.69 -24.03
CA LYS A 98 26.96 15.41 -24.26
C LYS A 98 28.48 15.72 -24.26
N PRO A 99 29.39 14.75 -24.50
CA PRO A 99 29.62 13.42 -23.90
C PRO A 99 31.09 13.28 -23.42
N SER A 100 31.47 12.35 -22.54
CA SER A 100 32.86 11.84 -22.55
C SER A 100 33.04 10.50 -21.86
N THR A 101 33.95 9.75 -22.44
CA THR A 101 34.40 8.39 -22.18
C THR A 101 35.48 8.33 -21.10
N LYS A 102 35.70 7.10 -20.59
CA LYS A 102 36.92 6.52 -19.97
C LYS A 102 36.71 6.10 -18.50
N LYS A 103 37.31 5.05 -17.95
CA LYS A 103 38.05 3.86 -18.41
C LYS A 103 38.53 3.16 -17.12
N ALA A 104 38.23 1.87 -16.95
CA ALA A 104 38.94 0.88 -16.10
C ALA A 104 39.09 1.22 -14.58
N THR A 105 39.42 0.34 -13.63
CA THR A 105 40.20 -0.91 -13.61
C THR A 105 40.05 -1.56 -12.22
N THR A 106 40.17 -2.90 -12.17
CA THR A 106 40.78 -3.76 -11.10
C THR A 106 40.16 -3.83 -9.69
N LYS A 107 39.64 -4.99 -9.24
CA LYS A 107 40.36 -6.19 -8.71
C LYS A 107 41.28 -5.93 -7.49
N LYS A 108 40.90 -6.46 -6.32
CA LYS A 108 41.64 -7.45 -5.49
C LYS A 108 40.89 -7.63 -4.16
N LYS A 109 40.46 -8.87 -3.82
CA LYS A 109 41.16 -9.88 -2.98
C LYS A 109 41.40 -9.36 -1.56
N ALA A 110 41.23 -10.07 -0.46
CA ALA A 110 41.19 -11.50 -0.09
C ALA A 110 41.18 -11.47 1.47
N ALA A 111 40.98 -12.49 2.29
CA ALA A 111 40.45 -13.84 2.24
C ALA A 111 40.60 -14.40 3.68
N THR A 112 39.82 -15.44 4.01
CA THR A 112 40.21 -16.64 4.79
C THR A 112 40.66 -16.49 6.26
N LYS A 113 40.02 -17.21 7.20
CA LYS A 113 40.37 -18.56 7.76
C LYS A 113 40.40 -18.36 9.30
N LYS A 114 40.18 -19.29 10.24
CA LYS A 114 40.15 -20.76 10.29
C LYS A 114 39.69 -21.17 11.71
N LYS A 115 38.98 -22.30 11.81
CA LYS A 115 39.13 -23.44 12.77
C LYS A 115 39.27 -23.22 14.30
N ALA A 116 38.46 -24.00 15.06
CA ALA A 116 38.81 -25.22 15.85
C ALA A 116 37.78 -25.36 17.02
N ALA A 117 36.95 -26.41 17.13
CA ALA A 117 37.17 -27.82 17.53
C ALA A 117 37.19 -28.11 19.06
N THR A 118 36.31 -29.04 19.50
CA THR A 118 36.35 -29.93 20.70
C THR A 118 36.16 -29.26 22.09
N LYS A 119 35.55 -29.83 23.15
CA LYS A 119 35.29 -31.23 23.60
C LYS A 119 34.35 -31.22 24.85
N LYS A 120 33.63 -32.33 25.07
CA LYS A 120 33.21 -32.97 26.36
C LYS A 120 32.41 -32.21 27.44
N SER A 121 31.31 -32.82 27.90
CA SER A 121 31.26 -33.61 29.14
C SER A 121 30.11 -34.62 29.08
#